data_AF-A0A7C6JY11-F1
#
_entry.id   AF-A0A7C6JY11-F1
#
_cell.length_a   1.000
_cell.length_b   1.000
_cell.length_c   1.000
_cell.angle_alpha   90.00
_cell.angle_beta   90.00
_cell.angle_gamma   90.00
#
_symmetry.space_group_name_H-M   'P 1'
#
loop_
_entity.id
_entity.type
_entity.pdbx_description
1 polymer ?
#
loop_
_entity_poly.entity_id
_entity_poly.type
_entity_poly.pdbx_seq_one_letter_code
_entity_poly.pdbx_strand_id
1 'polypeptide(L)'
;MRTREERIYQIVGHIVMIFLSACALIPIILLVISSVTDNDTLIKNGYSFTPEKFSMYAYEYIFRTGNSVPHAYMISFALTATGTVLSLIITTMLAYALSKKYLPGRGVLTFLVFFTMLFNGGLVPTYMNYTNTFGVKNTFWGLLIPSLLMNGFNVMLMKSYFVTGVPEEILEAARIDGATEFKTFRIVALPLARPVVATIGLFSGIMYWNDWQNGYIYLTKRTDLYSIQNLLNRMIQNIQFLSQNSENISNANVGLAAIPSVSVRMAMAVMGILPIIIIYPFVQNNFVKGITLGGVKG
;
A
#
# COMPACT_ATOMS: atom_id res chain seq x y z
N MET A 1 -15.48 42.00 8.70
CA MET A 1 -16.08 41.87 7.35
C MET A 1 -14.96 41.40 6.43
N ARG A 2 -15.10 40.25 5.76
CA ARG A 2 -14.05 39.77 4.84
C ARG A 2 -13.86 40.78 3.71
N THR A 3 -12.62 41.15 3.40
CA THR A 3 -12.33 42.12 2.33
C THR A 3 -12.74 41.54 0.97
N ARG A 4 -13.01 42.40 -0.03
CA ARG A 4 -13.41 41.96 -1.38
C ARG A 4 -12.34 41.03 -2.00
N GLU A 5 -11.08 41.28 -1.70
CA GLU A 5 -9.94 40.47 -2.12
C GLU A 5 -9.93 39.08 -1.47
N GLU A 6 -10.21 38.98 -0.16
CA GLU A 6 -10.36 37.69 0.52
C GLU A 6 -11.50 36.85 -0.07
N ARG A 7 -12.60 37.50 -0.49
CA ARG A 7 -13.73 36.79 -1.10
C ARG A 7 -13.39 36.26 -2.49
N ILE A 8 -12.66 37.02 -3.31
CA ILE A 8 -12.19 36.58 -4.64
C ILE A 8 -11.19 35.43 -4.48
N TYR A 9 -10.22 35.57 -3.57
CA TYR A 9 -9.24 34.52 -3.28
C TYR A 9 -9.92 33.21 -2.84
N GLN A 10 -10.91 33.30 -1.94
CA GLN A 10 -11.68 32.13 -1.53
C GLN A 10 -12.43 31.50 -2.71
N ILE A 11 -13.12 32.28 -3.54
CA ILE A 11 -13.87 31.74 -4.68
C ILE A 11 -12.93 31.02 -5.66
N VAL A 12 -11.80 31.65 -6.01
CA VAL A 12 -10.79 31.03 -6.90
C VAL A 12 -10.24 29.76 -6.26
N GLY A 13 -9.90 29.79 -4.98
CA GLY A 13 -9.45 28.61 -4.24
C GLY A 13 -10.48 27.48 -4.24
N HIS A 14 -11.76 27.77 -4.03
CA HIS A 14 -12.82 26.76 -4.08
C HIS A 14 -13.00 26.19 -5.48
N ILE A 15 -12.96 27.02 -6.53
CA ILE A 15 -13.05 26.55 -7.93
C ILE A 15 -11.89 25.59 -8.25
N VAL A 16 -10.66 25.96 -7.91
CA VAL A 16 -9.49 25.11 -8.14
C VAL A 16 -9.60 23.80 -7.35
N MET A 17 -10.00 23.85 -6.08
CA MET A 17 -10.16 22.65 -5.26
C MET A 17 -11.29 21.74 -5.75
N ILE A 18 -12.42 22.30 -6.22
CA ILE A 18 -13.52 21.53 -6.83
C ILE A 18 -13.03 20.86 -8.12
N PHE A 19 -12.32 21.59 -8.97
CA PHE A 19 -11.78 21.04 -10.21
C PHE A 19 -10.80 19.88 -9.94
N LEU A 20 -9.84 20.07 -9.03
CA LEU A 20 -8.90 19.01 -8.65
C LEU A 20 -9.61 17.79 -8.04
N SER A 21 -10.64 18.02 -7.21
CA SER A 21 -11.45 16.94 -6.63
C SER A 21 -12.22 16.19 -7.71
N ALA A 22 -12.79 16.90 -8.70
CA ALA A 22 -13.48 16.29 -9.83
C ALA A 22 -12.53 15.43 -10.68
N CYS A 23 -11.33 15.93 -11.00
CA CYS A 23 -10.32 15.16 -11.73
C CYS A 23 -9.89 13.88 -11.00
N ALA A 24 -9.92 13.85 -9.67
CA ALA A 24 -9.61 12.66 -8.88
C ALA A 24 -10.79 11.68 -8.79
N LEU A 25 -12.02 12.16 -8.69
CA LEU A 25 -13.22 11.34 -8.49
C LEU A 25 -13.79 10.76 -9.80
N ILE A 26 -13.75 11.53 -10.89
CA ILE A 26 -14.31 11.12 -12.19
C ILE A 26 -13.74 9.76 -12.66
N PRO A 27 -12.41 9.52 -12.64
CA PRO A 27 -11.86 8.22 -13.05
C PRO A 27 -12.34 7.06 -12.18
N ILE A 28 -12.51 7.27 -10.88
CA ILE A 28 -12.99 6.25 -9.95
C ILE A 28 -14.44 5.89 -10.25
N ILE A 29 -15.28 6.90 -10.50
CA ILE A 29 -16.69 6.70 -10.88
C ILE A 29 -16.78 5.93 -12.20
N LEU A 30 -16.02 6.36 -13.23
CA LEU A 30 -15.98 5.68 -14.52
C LEU A 30 -15.48 4.24 -14.40
N LEU A 31 -14.50 3.98 -13.54
CA LEU A 31 -13.99 2.65 -13.28
C LEU A 31 -15.08 1.74 -12.69
N VAL A 32 -15.85 2.22 -11.71
CA VAL A 32 -16.96 1.46 -11.12
C VAL A 32 -18.07 1.22 -12.15
N ILE A 33 -18.45 2.22 -12.94
CA ILE A 33 -19.50 2.06 -13.95
C ILE A 33 -19.05 1.09 -15.05
N SER A 34 -17.81 1.21 -15.51
CA SER A 34 -17.24 0.32 -16.54
C SER A 34 -17.10 -1.12 -16.06
N SER A 35 -17.01 -1.36 -14.75
CA SER A 35 -16.96 -2.72 -14.20
C SER A 35 -18.29 -3.48 -14.28
N VAL A 36 -19.41 -2.76 -14.38
CA VAL A 36 -20.78 -3.31 -14.46
C VAL A 36 -21.39 -3.17 -15.86
N THR A 37 -20.62 -2.71 -16.84
CA THR A 37 -21.05 -2.55 -18.23
C THR A 37 -20.58 -3.73 -19.08
N ASP A 38 -21.41 -4.13 -20.04
CA ASP A 38 -21.10 -5.16 -21.02
C ASP A 38 -19.84 -4.82 -21.85
N ASN A 39 -18.99 -5.81 -22.06
CA ASN A 39 -17.68 -5.60 -22.67
C ASN A 39 -17.73 -5.24 -24.15
N ASP A 40 -18.70 -5.76 -24.90
CA ASP A 40 -18.83 -5.44 -26.31
C ASP A 40 -19.28 -3.99 -26.48
N THR A 41 -20.13 -3.50 -25.56
CA THR A 41 -20.51 -2.09 -25.51
C THR A 41 -19.34 -1.18 -25.14
N LEU A 42 -18.47 -1.58 -24.20
CA LEU A 42 -17.27 -0.80 -23.82
C LEU A 42 -16.25 -0.71 -24.97
N ILE A 43 -16.06 -1.79 -25.72
CA ILE A 43 -15.14 -1.80 -26.87
C ILE A 43 -15.69 -0.94 -28.01
N LYS A 44 -17.01 -1.00 -28.25
CA LYS A 44 -17.65 -0.33 -29.39
C LYS A 44 -17.91 1.15 -29.16
N ASN A 45 -18.46 1.50 -28.00
CA ASN A 45 -18.97 2.85 -27.70
C ASN A 45 -18.06 3.62 -26.72
N GLY A 46 -17.06 2.95 -26.14
CA GLY A 46 -16.14 3.55 -25.18
C GLY A 46 -16.72 3.66 -23.76
N TYR A 47 -16.09 4.47 -22.93
CA TYR A 47 -16.50 4.68 -21.54
C TYR A 47 -17.61 5.72 -21.44
N SER A 48 -18.65 5.41 -20.67
CA SER A 48 -19.78 6.30 -20.41
C SER A 48 -20.06 6.42 -18.91
N PHE A 49 -20.69 7.54 -18.51
CA PHE A 49 -21.18 7.76 -17.15
C PHE A 49 -22.49 7.04 -16.86
N THR A 50 -23.12 6.42 -17.86
CA THR A 50 -24.28 5.56 -17.68
C THR A 50 -24.02 4.22 -18.35
N PRO A 51 -24.26 3.09 -17.66
CA PRO A 51 -24.10 1.78 -18.27
C PRO A 51 -25.19 1.59 -19.32
N GLU A 52 -24.82 1.55 -20.61
CA GLU A 52 -25.77 1.30 -21.70
C GLU A 52 -26.38 -0.09 -21.62
N LYS A 53 -25.57 -1.08 -21.22
CA LYS A 53 -25.99 -2.46 -20.98
C LYS A 53 -25.34 -2.99 -19.71
N PHE A 54 -26.16 -3.27 -18.72
CA PHE A 54 -25.72 -3.82 -17.44
C PHE A 54 -25.29 -5.29 -17.59
N SER A 55 -24.12 -5.65 -17.07
CA SER A 55 -23.59 -7.01 -17.06
C SER A 55 -22.76 -7.27 -15.80
N MET A 56 -23.12 -8.33 -15.06
CA MET A 56 -22.38 -8.79 -13.89
C MET A 56 -21.36 -9.89 -14.22
N TYR A 57 -21.18 -10.21 -15.50
CA TYR A 57 -20.32 -11.30 -15.96
C TYR A 57 -18.88 -11.15 -15.46
N ALA A 58 -18.35 -9.92 -15.45
CA ALA A 58 -16.99 -9.64 -15.01
C ALA A 58 -16.73 -10.11 -13.57
N TYR A 59 -17.69 -9.87 -12.67
CA TYR A 59 -17.61 -10.31 -11.28
C TYR A 59 -17.81 -11.81 -11.15
N GLU A 60 -18.79 -12.37 -11.87
CA GLU A 60 -19.01 -13.83 -11.89
C GLU A 60 -17.75 -14.58 -12.36
N TYR A 61 -17.08 -14.07 -13.39
CA TYR A 61 -15.81 -14.61 -13.87
C TYR A 61 -14.73 -14.56 -12.78
N ILE A 62 -14.63 -13.46 -12.03
CA ILE A 62 -13.68 -13.30 -10.91
C ILE A 62 -13.96 -14.34 -9.82
N PHE A 63 -15.22 -14.51 -9.41
CA PHE A 63 -15.58 -15.46 -8.35
C PHE A 63 -15.47 -16.93 -8.78
N ARG A 64 -15.72 -17.25 -10.06
CA ARG A 64 -15.59 -18.61 -10.60
C ARG A 64 -14.11 -19.00 -10.82
N THR A 65 -13.30 -18.07 -11.32
CA THR A 65 -11.89 -18.34 -11.68
C THR A 65 -10.94 -18.16 -10.50
N GLY A 66 -11.22 -17.18 -9.65
CA GLY A 66 -10.44 -16.95 -8.43
C GLY A 66 -10.82 -17.98 -7.39
N ASN A 67 -10.09 -19.09 -7.32
CA ASN A 67 -10.17 -20.06 -6.23
C ASN A 67 -10.20 -19.31 -4.89
N SER A 68 -11.40 -19.21 -4.32
CA SER A 68 -11.75 -18.47 -3.10
C SER A 68 -11.21 -17.01 -3.00
N VAL A 69 -11.76 -16.08 -3.80
CA VAL A 69 -11.60 -14.62 -3.60
C VAL A 69 -11.74 -14.18 -2.12
N PRO A 70 -12.69 -14.69 -1.32
CA PRO A 70 -12.78 -14.37 0.11
C PRO A 70 -11.53 -14.77 0.91
N HIS A 71 -10.93 -15.91 0.58
CA HIS A 71 -9.69 -16.36 1.20
C HIS A 71 -8.52 -15.43 0.84
N ALA A 72 -8.45 -14.99 -0.41
CA ALA A 72 -7.43 -14.03 -0.85
C ALA A 72 -7.52 -12.69 -0.11
N TYR A 73 -8.74 -12.21 0.17
CA TYR A 73 -8.94 -11.06 1.06
C TYR A 73 -8.46 -11.34 2.48
N MET A 74 -8.77 -12.50 3.05
CA MET A 74 -8.32 -12.87 4.39
C MET A 74 -6.79 -12.88 4.49
N ILE A 75 -6.10 -13.46 3.51
CA ILE A 75 -4.63 -13.45 3.45
C ILE A 75 -4.10 -12.02 3.28
N SER A 76 -4.72 -11.19 2.44
CA SER A 76 -4.36 -9.77 2.31
C SER A 76 -4.50 -9.00 3.62
N PHE A 77 -5.61 -9.14 4.32
CA PHE A 77 -5.79 -8.47 5.62
C PHE A 77 -4.79 -8.97 6.66
N ALA A 78 -4.56 -10.30 6.73
CA ALA A 78 -3.57 -10.87 7.62
C ALA A 78 -2.15 -10.36 7.31
N LEU A 79 -1.77 -10.35 6.03
CA LEU A 79 -0.48 -9.85 5.56
C LEU A 79 -0.30 -8.36 5.85
N THR A 80 -1.29 -7.53 5.52
CA THR A 80 -1.26 -6.09 5.79
C THR A 80 -1.18 -5.81 7.28
N ALA A 81 -1.98 -6.47 8.12
CA ALA A 81 -1.98 -6.24 9.57
C ALA A 81 -0.64 -6.67 10.19
N THR A 82 -0.20 -7.90 9.94
CA THR A 82 1.05 -8.45 10.49
C THR A 82 2.27 -7.70 9.99
N GLY A 83 2.35 -7.45 8.68
CA GLY A 83 3.43 -6.70 8.06
C GLY A 83 3.52 -5.27 8.60
N THR A 84 2.41 -4.56 8.72
CA THR A 84 2.39 -3.19 9.27
C THR A 84 2.84 -3.15 10.72
N VAL A 85 2.34 -4.06 11.56
CA VAL A 85 2.72 -4.12 12.98
C VAL A 85 4.20 -4.43 13.15
N LEU A 86 4.72 -5.44 12.46
CA LEU A 86 6.13 -5.80 12.53
C LEU A 86 7.03 -4.69 11.96
N SER A 87 6.61 -4.09 10.84
CA SER A 87 7.31 -2.95 10.24
C SER A 87 7.41 -1.77 11.21
N LEU A 88 6.32 -1.44 11.91
CA LEU A 88 6.31 -0.39 12.92
C LEU A 88 7.21 -0.72 14.11
N ILE A 89 7.16 -1.94 14.62
CA ILE A 89 8.01 -2.37 15.76
C ILE A 89 9.48 -2.20 15.39
N ILE A 90 9.91 -2.76 14.25
CA ILE A 90 11.30 -2.69 13.80
C ILE A 90 11.72 -1.25 13.53
N THR A 91 10.89 -0.50 12.79
CA THR A 91 11.16 0.90 12.42
C THR A 91 11.30 1.79 13.64
N THR A 92 10.37 1.72 14.59
CA THR A 92 10.36 2.58 15.77
C THR A 92 11.50 2.25 16.72
N MET A 93 11.80 0.96 16.94
CA MET A 93 12.91 0.56 17.81
C MET A 93 14.27 0.99 17.23
N LEU A 94 14.50 0.73 15.94
CA LEU A 94 15.75 1.12 15.27
C LEU A 94 15.91 2.64 15.24
N ALA A 95 14.85 3.36 14.88
CA ALA A 95 14.86 4.82 14.82
C ALA A 95 15.11 5.45 16.20
N TYR A 96 14.52 4.90 17.27
CA TYR A 96 14.76 5.39 18.63
C TYR A 96 16.20 5.16 19.07
N ALA A 97 16.78 3.99 18.81
CA ALA A 97 18.19 3.75 19.11
C ALA A 97 19.09 4.74 18.36
N LEU A 98 18.84 4.96 17.06
CA LEU A 98 19.61 5.88 16.22
C LEU A 98 19.40 7.37 16.56
N SER A 99 18.33 7.72 17.29
CA SER A 99 18.08 9.12 17.71
C SER A 99 18.96 9.53 18.89
N LYS A 100 19.49 8.58 19.66
CA LYS A 100 20.37 8.85 20.82
C LYS A 100 21.77 9.23 20.40
N LYS A 101 22.30 10.33 20.95
CA LYS A 101 23.63 10.86 20.58
C LYS A 101 24.78 9.99 21.11
N TYR A 102 24.58 9.32 22.24
CA TYR A 102 25.58 8.49 22.91
C TYR A 102 25.69 7.06 22.37
N LEU A 103 24.88 6.64 21.39
CA LEU A 103 24.96 5.30 20.82
C LEU A 103 26.29 5.12 20.06
N PRO A 104 27.17 4.19 20.47
CA PRO A 104 28.42 3.93 19.75
C PRO A 104 28.12 3.47 18.32
N GLY A 105 28.86 4.01 17.34
CA GLY A 105 28.68 3.66 15.92
C GLY A 105 27.40 4.20 15.26
N ARG A 106 26.65 5.10 15.91
CA ARG A 106 25.42 5.71 15.36
C ARG A 106 25.58 6.26 13.94
N GLY A 107 26.71 6.92 13.66
CA GLY A 107 26.99 7.51 12.34
C GLY A 107 27.03 6.43 11.25
N VAL A 108 27.76 5.35 11.50
CA VAL A 108 27.88 4.20 10.59
C VAL A 108 26.52 3.52 10.41
N LEU A 109 25.80 3.24 11.49
CA LEU A 109 24.47 2.60 11.40
C LEU A 109 23.47 3.48 10.63
N THR A 110 23.46 4.79 10.90
CA THR A 110 22.64 5.75 10.13
C THR A 110 23.02 5.74 8.65
N PHE A 111 24.32 5.74 8.35
CA PHE A 111 24.81 5.68 6.99
C PHE A 111 24.39 4.39 6.30
N LEU A 112 24.45 3.24 6.96
CA LEU A 112 23.99 1.96 6.39
C LEU A 112 22.50 2.00 6.06
N VAL A 113 21.64 2.51 6.96
CA VAL A 113 20.21 2.68 6.67
C VAL A 113 20.01 3.59 5.46
N PHE A 114 20.68 4.74 5.43
CA PHE A 114 20.61 5.69 4.31
C PHE A 114 21.13 5.08 3.00
N PHE A 115 22.21 4.30 3.05
CA PHE A 115 22.80 3.63 1.91
C PHE A 115 21.81 2.67 1.25
N THR A 116 21.03 1.91 2.05
CA THR A 116 19.99 1.00 1.51
C THR A 116 18.85 1.72 0.79
N MET A 117 18.67 3.03 1.01
CA MET A 117 17.70 3.84 0.26
C MET A 117 18.20 4.16 -1.16
N LEU A 118 19.52 4.25 -1.33
CA LEU A 118 20.16 4.63 -2.60
C LEU A 118 20.61 3.41 -3.41
N PHE A 119 21.01 2.34 -2.73
CA PHE A 119 21.56 1.14 -3.33
C PHE A 119 20.75 -0.09 -2.93
N ASN A 120 20.43 -0.91 -3.93
CA ASN A 120 19.76 -2.20 -3.75
C ASN A 120 20.47 -3.26 -4.62
N GLY A 121 20.52 -4.50 -4.15
CA GLY A 121 21.15 -5.61 -4.87
C GLY A 121 20.43 -6.03 -6.17
N GLY A 122 19.27 -5.45 -6.47
CA GLY A 122 18.44 -5.80 -7.62
C GLY A 122 17.58 -7.03 -7.36
N LEU A 123 16.67 -7.30 -8.30
CA LEU A 123 15.67 -8.36 -8.15
C LEU A 123 16.29 -9.76 -8.08
N VAL A 124 17.23 -10.07 -8.98
CA VAL A 124 17.80 -11.43 -9.10
C VAL A 124 18.64 -11.80 -7.87
N PRO A 125 19.61 -11.00 -7.41
CA PRO A 125 20.39 -11.33 -6.21
C PRO A 125 19.52 -11.38 -4.95
N THR A 126 18.54 -10.47 -4.83
CA THR A 126 17.60 -10.46 -3.71
C THR A 126 16.77 -11.75 -3.69
N TYR A 127 16.21 -12.14 -4.84
CA TYR A 127 15.46 -13.39 -4.98
C TYR A 127 16.32 -14.60 -4.60
N MET A 128 17.53 -14.73 -5.17
CA MET A 128 18.42 -15.86 -4.87
C MET A 128 18.75 -15.95 -3.39
N ASN A 129 19.01 -14.81 -2.73
CA ASN A 129 19.30 -14.80 -1.30
C ASN A 129 18.11 -15.28 -0.46
N TYR A 130 16.90 -14.77 -0.75
CA TYR A 130 15.70 -15.17 -0.02
C TYR A 130 15.30 -16.62 -0.30
N THR A 131 15.43 -17.11 -1.53
CA THR A 131 15.02 -18.49 -1.85
C THR A 131 16.05 -19.53 -1.49
N ASN A 132 17.34 -19.27 -1.72
CA ASN A 132 18.38 -20.28 -1.60
C ASN A 132 19.02 -20.27 -0.21
N THR A 133 19.26 -19.09 0.36
CA THR A 133 19.87 -18.95 1.69
C THR A 133 18.82 -19.07 2.80
N PHE A 134 17.73 -18.31 2.68
CA PHE A 134 16.70 -18.23 3.74
C PHE A 134 15.52 -19.20 3.55
N GLY A 135 15.38 -19.82 2.38
CA GLY A 135 14.34 -20.82 2.13
C GLY A 135 12.90 -20.30 2.20
N VAL A 136 12.66 -18.99 2.05
CA VAL A 136 11.30 -18.40 2.25
C VAL A 136 10.34 -18.61 1.07
N LYS A 137 10.77 -19.33 0.03
CA LYS A 137 9.97 -19.61 -1.17
C LYS A 137 8.72 -20.44 -0.80
N ASN A 138 7.56 -20.11 -1.37
CA ASN A 138 6.28 -20.76 -1.08
C ASN A 138 5.90 -20.71 0.41
N THR A 139 6.24 -19.62 1.10
CA THR A 139 5.84 -19.40 2.50
C THR A 139 5.19 -18.04 2.68
N PHE A 140 4.47 -17.86 3.79
CA PHE A 140 3.93 -16.55 4.18
C PHE A 140 5.05 -15.51 4.38
N TRP A 141 6.24 -15.94 4.82
CA TRP A 141 7.41 -15.07 4.97
C TRP A 141 7.91 -14.50 3.65
N GLY A 142 7.74 -15.24 2.55
CA GLY A 142 8.06 -14.76 1.20
C GLY A 142 7.18 -13.58 0.76
N LEU A 143 6.00 -13.41 1.35
CA LEU A 143 5.13 -12.26 1.15
C LEU A 143 5.50 -11.10 2.09
N LEU A 144 5.84 -11.44 3.34
CA LEU A 144 5.97 -10.48 4.43
C LEU A 144 7.32 -9.76 4.46
N ILE A 145 8.42 -10.48 4.22
CA ILE A 145 9.77 -9.99 4.51
C ILE A 145 10.37 -9.19 3.34
N PRO A 146 10.48 -9.76 2.12
CA PRO A 146 11.30 -9.16 1.07
C PRO A 146 10.81 -7.75 0.72
N SER A 147 11.73 -6.78 0.81
CA SER A 147 11.54 -5.36 0.44
C SER A 147 10.46 -4.56 1.19
N LEU A 148 9.61 -5.19 2.01
CA LEU A 148 8.46 -4.54 2.67
C LEU A 148 8.63 -4.38 4.17
N LEU A 149 9.32 -5.31 4.85
CA LEU A 149 9.35 -5.34 6.32
C LEU A 149 9.94 -4.08 6.94
N MET A 150 11.02 -3.57 6.37
CA MET A 150 11.65 -2.34 6.83
C MET A 150 12.06 -1.48 5.64
N ASN A 151 11.71 -0.20 5.71
CA ASN A 151 12.07 0.78 4.71
C ASN A 151 12.96 1.87 5.34
N GLY A 152 14.12 2.12 4.73
CA GLY A 152 15.09 3.10 5.23
C GLY A 152 14.51 4.52 5.33
N PHE A 153 13.62 4.91 4.42
CA PHE A 153 12.90 6.19 4.49
C PHE A 153 12.07 6.31 5.78
N ASN A 154 11.29 5.27 6.11
CA ASN A 154 10.46 5.27 7.31
C ASN A 154 11.31 5.33 8.59
N VAL A 155 12.46 4.65 8.61
CA VAL A 155 13.42 4.70 9.72
C VAL A 155 14.00 6.12 9.87
N MET A 156 14.40 6.75 8.78
CA MET A 156 14.96 8.11 8.80
C MET A 156 13.92 9.16 9.20
N LEU A 157 12.68 9.03 8.72
CA LEU A 157 11.55 9.87 9.11
C LEU A 157 11.27 9.75 10.61
N MET A 158 11.14 8.53 11.11
CA MET A 158 10.89 8.27 12.54
C MET A 158 12.05 8.77 13.41
N LYS A 159 13.29 8.57 12.98
CA LYS A 159 14.48 9.04 13.68
C LYS A 159 14.48 10.58 13.76
N SER A 160 14.21 11.26 12.64
CA SER A 160 14.12 12.72 12.60
C SER A 160 13.09 13.23 13.60
N TYR A 161 11.92 12.59 13.66
CA TYR A 161 10.90 12.93 14.63
C TYR A 161 11.33 12.69 16.08
N PHE A 162 11.98 11.57 16.39
CA PHE A 162 12.49 11.35 17.74
C PHE A 162 13.57 12.37 18.15
N VAL A 163 14.31 12.94 17.21
CA VAL A 163 15.31 13.98 17.49
C VAL A 163 14.67 15.35 17.70
N THR A 164 13.65 15.71 16.92
CA THR A 164 13.06 17.06 16.95
C THR A 164 11.79 17.18 17.78
N GLY A 165 11.02 16.10 17.88
CA GLY A 165 9.68 16.06 18.49
C GLY A 165 9.65 15.52 19.92
N VAL A 166 10.76 14.98 20.42
CA VAL A 166 10.86 14.51 21.82
C VAL A 166 11.94 15.35 22.52
N PRO A 167 11.55 16.33 23.37
CA PRO A 167 12.48 17.16 24.13
C PRO A 167 13.40 16.30 25.01
N GLU A 168 14.70 16.62 25.06
CA GLU A 168 15.67 15.84 25.85
C GLU A 168 15.38 15.98 27.36
N GLU A 169 14.81 17.12 27.78
CA GLU A 169 14.44 17.41 29.16
C GLU A 169 13.41 16.39 29.70
N ILE A 170 12.47 15.96 28.85
CA ILE A 170 11.47 14.93 29.21
C ILE A 170 12.14 13.55 29.35
N LEU A 171 13.14 13.28 28.51
CA LEU A 171 13.90 12.03 28.56
C LEU A 171 14.82 11.97 29.80
N GLU A 172 15.42 13.11 30.17
CA GLU A 172 16.22 13.25 31.39
C GLU A 172 15.37 13.11 32.65
N ALA A 173 14.20 13.76 32.70
CA ALA A 173 13.25 13.59 33.80
C ALA A 173 12.88 12.12 34.02
N ALA A 174 12.57 11.39 32.94
CA ALA A 174 12.28 9.96 33.03
C ALA A 174 13.46 9.13 33.57
N ARG A 175 14.71 9.50 33.23
CA ARG A 175 15.91 8.84 33.77
C ARG A 175 16.12 9.14 35.26
N ILE A 176 15.87 10.39 35.68
CA ILE A 176 15.91 10.79 37.10
C ILE A 176 14.87 10.01 37.91
N ASP A 177 13.69 9.77 37.34
CA ASP A 177 12.62 8.93 37.91
C ASP A 177 12.94 7.41 37.86
N GLY A 178 14.16 7.03 37.45
CA GLY A 178 14.61 5.65 37.41
C GLY A 178 14.03 4.81 36.28
N ALA A 179 13.48 5.41 35.22
CA ALA A 179 13.00 4.66 34.06
C ALA A 179 14.16 4.06 33.25
N THR A 180 14.08 2.75 32.97
CA THR A 180 15.00 2.08 32.04
C THR A 180 14.81 2.60 30.61
N GLU A 181 15.82 2.49 29.76
CA GLU A 181 15.73 2.99 28.37
C GLU A 181 14.55 2.41 27.57
N PHE A 182 14.24 1.12 27.76
CA PHE A 182 13.06 0.52 27.12
C PHE A 182 11.74 1.06 27.68
N LYS A 183 11.69 1.34 28.99
CA LYS A 183 10.53 1.98 29.62
C LYS A 183 10.36 3.41 29.12
N THR A 184 11.45 4.17 29.02
CA THR A 184 11.47 5.53 28.44
C THR A 184 11.01 5.51 26.99
N PHE A 185 11.48 4.57 26.17
CA PHE A 185 10.99 4.37 24.81
C PHE A 185 9.47 4.15 24.77
N ARG A 186 8.98 3.12 25.49
CA ARG A 186 7.60 2.64 25.37
C ARG A 186 6.58 3.59 26.00
N ILE A 187 6.91 4.21 27.13
CA ILE A 187 5.96 5.01 27.93
C ILE A 187 6.07 6.50 27.63
N VAL A 188 7.24 7.00 27.22
CA VAL A 188 7.46 8.44 27.02
C VAL A 188 7.62 8.76 25.54
N ALA A 189 8.65 8.22 24.88
CA ALA A 189 8.99 8.63 23.51
C ALA A 189 7.96 8.16 22.47
N LEU A 190 7.52 6.89 22.54
CA LEU A 190 6.60 6.31 21.56
C LEU A 190 5.19 6.96 21.59
N PRO A 191 4.59 7.27 22.76
CA PRO A 191 3.32 8.00 22.82
C PRO A 191 3.41 9.43 22.28
N LEU A 192 4.52 10.13 22.49
CA LEU A 192 4.76 11.44 21.89
C LEU A 192 4.88 11.34 20.36
N ALA A 193 5.42 10.22 19.85
CA ALA A 193 5.55 9.97 18.42
C ALA A 193 4.32 9.37 17.72
N ARG A 194 3.16 9.27 18.40
CA ARG A 194 1.91 8.74 17.83
C ARG A 194 1.55 9.29 16.44
N PRO A 195 1.66 10.61 16.16
CA PRO A 195 1.32 11.14 14.85
C PRO A 195 2.18 10.54 13.72
N VAL A 196 3.50 10.43 13.92
CA VAL A 196 4.40 9.87 12.90
C VAL A 196 4.29 8.35 12.83
N VAL A 197 4.06 7.66 13.95
CA VAL A 197 3.75 6.22 13.95
C VAL A 197 2.49 5.93 13.12
N ALA A 198 1.45 6.75 13.22
CA ALA A 198 0.25 6.61 12.41
C ALA A 198 0.53 6.83 10.91
N THR A 199 1.32 7.84 10.55
CA THR A 199 1.74 8.09 9.17
C THR A 199 2.53 6.92 8.59
N ILE A 200 3.54 6.42 9.31
CA ILE A 200 4.34 5.27 8.86
C ILE A 200 3.48 4.01 8.78
N GLY A 201 2.58 3.80 9.74
CA GLY A 201 1.66 2.67 9.74
C GLY A 201 0.75 2.67 8.51
N LEU A 202 0.25 3.84 8.11
CA LEU A 202 -0.50 3.98 6.87
C LEU A 202 0.37 3.69 5.64
N PHE A 203 1.58 4.23 5.56
CA PHE A 203 2.48 3.97 4.43
C PHE A 203 2.79 2.48 4.29
N SER A 204 3.21 1.83 5.38
CA SER A 204 3.46 0.38 5.39
C SER A 204 2.20 -0.41 5.06
N GLY A 205 1.05 -0.02 5.61
CA GLY A 205 -0.23 -0.69 5.34
C GLY A 205 -0.65 -0.62 3.88
N ILE A 206 -0.53 0.55 3.26
CA ILE A 206 -0.80 0.73 1.82
C ILE A 206 0.19 -0.08 0.99
N MET A 207 1.48 -0.11 1.36
CA MET A 207 2.48 -0.91 0.63
C MET A 207 2.15 -2.40 0.68
N TYR A 208 1.86 -2.96 1.86
CA TYR A 208 1.48 -4.37 1.98
C TYR A 208 0.15 -4.68 1.27
N TRP A 209 -0.83 -3.78 1.36
CA TRP A 209 -2.11 -3.98 0.68
C TRP A 209 -1.96 -4.06 -0.82
N ASN A 210 -1.12 -3.19 -1.40
CA ASN A 210 -0.92 -3.09 -2.85
C ASN A 210 0.11 -4.08 -3.39
N ASP A 211 0.80 -4.83 -2.52
CA ASP A 211 1.81 -5.78 -2.98
C ASP A 211 1.17 -7.00 -3.66
N TRP A 212 1.46 -7.08 -4.96
CA TRP A 212 1.23 -8.26 -5.78
C TRP A 212 2.56 -8.93 -6.16
N GLN A 213 3.68 -8.18 -6.09
CA GLN A 213 4.95 -8.58 -6.67
C GLN A 213 5.62 -9.69 -5.85
N ASN A 214 5.63 -9.60 -4.52
CA ASN A 214 6.18 -10.70 -3.71
C ASN A 214 5.36 -11.99 -3.90
N GLY A 215 4.03 -11.86 -3.98
CA GLY A 215 3.15 -12.99 -4.31
C GLY A 215 3.41 -13.58 -5.69
N TYR A 216 3.78 -12.77 -6.66
CA TYR A 216 4.15 -13.23 -7.99
C TYR A 216 5.49 -14.00 -8.00
N ILE A 217 6.50 -13.46 -7.31
CA ILE A 217 7.88 -13.95 -7.34
C ILE A 217 8.09 -15.16 -6.42
N TYR A 218 7.59 -15.09 -5.18
CA TYR A 218 7.94 -16.06 -4.14
C TYR A 218 6.93 -17.21 -4.02
N LEU A 219 5.72 -17.07 -4.56
CA LEU A 219 4.71 -18.14 -4.58
C LEU A 219 4.62 -18.79 -5.96
N THR A 220 5.02 -20.05 -6.05
CA THR A 220 4.95 -20.85 -7.29
C THR A 220 4.00 -22.03 -7.19
N LYS A 221 3.82 -22.61 -5.99
CA LYS A 221 3.01 -23.82 -5.75
C LYS A 221 1.82 -23.58 -4.83
N ARG A 222 1.97 -22.69 -3.85
CA ARG A 222 0.97 -22.41 -2.82
C ARG A 222 -0.01 -21.33 -3.24
N THR A 223 -1.10 -21.75 -3.88
CA THR A 223 -2.22 -20.90 -4.30
C THR A 223 -3.09 -20.44 -3.14
N ASP A 224 -3.04 -21.15 -2.01
CA ASP A 224 -3.70 -20.81 -0.76
C ASP A 224 -3.18 -19.49 -0.16
N LEU A 225 -1.93 -19.12 -0.43
CA LEU A 225 -1.32 -17.90 0.10
C LEU A 225 -1.49 -16.67 -0.81
N TYR A 226 -2.36 -16.72 -1.82
CA TYR A 226 -2.51 -15.60 -2.73
C TYR A 226 -3.21 -14.42 -2.05
N SER A 227 -2.53 -13.26 -2.00
CA SER A 227 -3.15 -11.98 -1.67
C SER A 227 -4.13 -11.56 -2.78
N ILE A 228 -5.10 -10.71 -2.46
CA ILE A 228 -6.07 -10.23 -3.45
C ILE A 228 -5.37 -9.55 -4.63
N GLN A 229 -4.37 -8.69 -4.39
CA GLN A 229 -3.65 -8.01 -5.47
C GLN A 229 -2.86 -8.98 -6.34
N ASN A 230 -2.21 -9.98 -5.73
CA ASN A 230 -1.51 -11.04 -6.47
C ASN A 230 -2.48 -11.85 -7.34
N LEU A 231 -3.62 -12.26 -6.79
CA LEU A 231 -4.64 -13.02 -7.51
C LEU A 231 -5.16 -12.23 -8.71
N LEU A 232 -5.58 -10.98 -8.50
CA LEU A 232 -6.13 -10.12 -9.55
C LEU A 232 -5.09 -9.84 -10.65
N ASN A 233 -3.84 -9.54 -10.29
CA ASN A 233 -2.78 -9.32 -11.29
C ASN A 233 -2.45 -10.59 -12.09
N ARG A 234 -2.44 -11.76 -11.45
CA ARG A 234 -2.28 -13.04 -12.16
C ARG A 234 -3.45 -13.30 -13.11
N MET A 235 -4.67 -12.96 -12.74
CA MET A 235 -5.83 -13.07 -13.63
C MET A 235 -5.69 -12.15 -14.85
N ILE A 236 -5.24 -10.90 -14.67
CA ILE A 236 -4.94 -9.99 -15.79
C ILE A 236 -3.92 -10.61 -16.74
N GLN A 237 -2.82 -11.14 -16.22
CA GLN A 237 -1.76 -11.75 -17.03
C GLN A 237 -2.25 -13.01 -17.77
N ASN A 238 -3.06 -13.85 -17.12
CA ASN A 238 -3.68 -15.01 -17.78
C ASN A 238 -4.62 -14.58 -18.91
N ILE A 239 -5.44 -13.55 -18.70
CA ILE A 239 -6.31 -13.00 -19.76
C ILE A 239 -5.46 -12.49 -20.92
N GLN A 240 -4.40 -11.73 -20.65
CA GLN A 240 -3.50 -11.22 -21.69
C GLN A 240 -2.82 -12.34 -22.48
N PHE A 241 -2.35 -13.38 -21.79
CA PHE A 241 -1.75 -14.55 -22.42
C PHE A 241 -2.75 -15.27 -23.34
N LEU A 242 -3.99 -15.49 -22.89
CA LEU A 242 -5.03 -16.13 -23.70
C LEU A 242 -5.43 -15.27 -24.91
N SER A 243 -5.53 -13.95 -24.76
CA SER A 243 -5.85 -13.05 -25.87
C SER A 243 -4.74 -12.99 -26.91
N GLN A 244 -3.47 -13.00 -26.50
CA GLN A 244 -2.32 -12.93 -27.41
C GLN A 244 -2.03 -14.25 -28.13
N ASN A 245 -2.34 -15.39 -27.52
CA ASN A 245 -2.14 -16.72 -28.13
C ASN A 245 -3.38 -17.23 -28.87
N SER A 246 -4.41 -16.40 -29.04
CA SER A 246 -5.67 -16.74 -29.70
C SER A 246 -5.51 -17.19 -31.17
N GLU A 247 -4.45 -16.76 -31.86
CA GLU A 247 -4.13 -17.23 -33.22
C GLU A 247 -3.69 -18.71 -33.25
N ASN A 248 -3.06 -19.23 -32.18
CA ASN A 248 -2.62 -20.63 -32.08
C ASN A 248 -3.66 -21.57 -31.41
N ILE A 249 -4.71 -21.01 -30.79
CA ILE A 249 -5.77 -21.76 -30.07
C ILE A 249 -7.08 -21.74 -30.89
N SER A 250 -6.99 -21.71 -32.22
CA SER A 250 -8.15 -21.85 -33.12
C SER A 250 -8.70 -23.29 -33.21
N ASN A 251 -8.00 -24.27 -32.64
CA ASN A 251 -8.38 -25.70 -32.68
C ASN A 251 -9.11 -26.22 -31.42
N ALA A 252 -9.23 -25.41 -30.36
CA ALA A 252 -10.03 -25.77 -29.19
C ALA A 252 -11.36 -25.02 -29.27
N ASN A 253 -12.46 -25.76 -29.41
CA ASN A 253 -13.86 -25.32 -29.56
C ASN A 253 -14.43 -24.57 -28.32
N VAL A 254 -13.64 -23.68 -27.74
CA VAL A 254 -14.01 -22.80 -26.63
C VAL A 254 -14.06 -21.39 -27.23
N GLY A 255 -15.21 -20.72 -27.10
CA GLY A 255 -15.42 -19.35 -27.61
C GLY A 255 -14.51 -18.32 -26.95
N LEU A 256 -13.23 -18.32 -27.34
CA LEU A 256 -12.15 -17.46 -26.83
C LEU A 256 -12.23 -16.01 -27.35
N ALA A 257 -13.13 -15.74 -28.29
CA ALA A 257 -13.44 -14.38 -28.76
C ALA A 257 -14.19 -13.52 -27.72
N ALA A 258 -14.61 -14.10 -26.59
CA ALA A 258 -15.49 -13.44 -25.62
C ALA A 258 -14.94 -13.43 -24.18
N ILE A 259 -13.62 -13.51 -23.95
CA ILE A 259 -13.09 -13.19 -22.61
C ILE A 259 -13.14 -11.67 -22.44
N PRO A 260 -13.96 -11.13 -21.52
CA PRO A 260 -14.20 -9.69 -21.41
C PRO A 260 -13.00 -8.96 -20.79
N SER A 261 -11.95 -8.72 -21.58
CA SER A 261 -10.66 -8.28 -21.06
C SER A 261 -10.66 -6.88 -20.47
N VAL A 262 -11.57 -6.00 -20.90
CA VAL A 262 -11.69 -4.62 -20.40
C VAL A 262 -12.58 -4.59 -19.16
N SER A 263 -13.82 -5.10 -19.25
CA SER A 263 -14.76 -5.11 -18.12
C SER A 263 -14.20 -5.91 -16.92
N VAL A 264 -13.57 -7.07 -17.15
CA VAL A 264 -12.94 -7.87 -16.09
C VAL A 264 -11.79 -7.11 -15.46
N ARG A 265 -10.97 -6.38 -16.24
CA ARG A 265 -9.90 -5.52 -15.70
C ARG A 265 -10.46 -4.41 -14.80
N MET A 266 -11.55 -3.77 -15.21
CA MET A 266 -12.19 -2.73 -14.40
C MET A 266 -12.80 -3.32 -13.12
N ALA A 267 -13.48 -4.46 -13.20
CA ALA A 267 -14.02 -5.16 -12.03
C ALA A 267 -12.92 -5.60 -11.06
N MET A 268 -11.78 -6.09 -11.56
CA MET A 268 -10.62 -6.41 -10.72
C MET A 268 -10.08 -5.17 -10.01
N ALA A 269 -10.00 -4.03 -10.69
CA ALA A 269 -9.58 -2.77 -10.07
C ALA A 269 -10.56 -2.30 -8.99
N VAL A 270 -11.89 -2.44 -9.21
CA VAL A 270 -12.91 -2.18 -8.18
C VAL A 270 -12.70 -3.06 -6.95
N MET A 271 -12.49 -4.37 -7.16
CA MET A 271 -12.27 -5.32 -6.07
C MET A 271 -11.01 -4.98 -5.27
N GLY A 272 -9.93 -4.54 -5.92
CA GLY A 272 -8.69 -4.15 -5.27
C GLY A 272 -8.81 -2.88 -4.42
N ILE A 273 -9.58 -1.89 -4.87
CA ILE A 273 -9.73 -0.59 -4.18
C ILE A 273 -10.83 -0.62 -3.10
N LEU A 274 -11.80 -1.53 -3.19
CA LEU A 274 -12.99 -1.58 -2.32
C LEU A 274 -12.64 -1.50 -0.81
N PRO A 275 -11.68 -2.28 -0.27
CA PRO A 275 -11.36 -2.20 1.16
C PRO A 275 -10.68 -0.90 1.56
N ILE A 276 -9.91 -0.28 0.67
CA ILE A 276 -9.27 1.02 0.92
C ILE A 276 -10.35 2.09 1.08
N ILE A 277 -11.36 2.10 0.19
CA ILE A 277 -12.47 3.06 0.25
C ILE A 277 -13.25 2.90 1.56
N ILE A 278 -13.47 1.66 2.03
CA ILE A 278 -14.18 1.39 3.29
C ILE A 278 -13.35 1.85 4.50
N ILE A 279 -12.03 1.63 4.49
CA ILE A 279 -11.15 1.96 5.63
C ILE A 279 -10.81 3.46 5.68
N TYR A 280 -10.75 4.14 4.54
CA TYR A 280 -10.29 5.52 4.43
C TYR A 280 -10.98 6.51 5.41
N PRO A 281 -12.33 6.52 5.55
CA PRO A 281 -13.02 7.41 6.50
C PRO A 281 -12.59 7.23 7.96
N PHE A 282 -12.15 6.02 8.34
CA PHE A 282 -11.70 5.72 9.70
C PHE A 282 -10.26 6.20 9.96
N VAL A 283 -9.44 6.30 8.91
CA VAL A 283 -8.01 6.66 9.04
C VAL A 283 -7.75 8.15 8.75
N GLN A 284 -8.64 8.84 8.01
CA GLN A 284 -8.46 10.23 7.57
C GLN A 284 -8.11 11.21 8.71
N ASN A 285 -8.74 11.07 9.88
CA ASN A 285 -8.56 12.01 11.00
C ASN A 285 -7.13 11.95 11.58
N ASN A 286 -6.50 10.79 11.57
CA ASN A 286 -5.12 10.62 12.03
C ASN A 286 -4.13 11.08 10.96
N PHE A 287 -4.48 10.88 9.68
CA PHE A 287 -3.65 11.30 8.54
C PHE A 287 -3.53 12.82 8.43
N VAL A 288 -4.65 13.55 8.52
CA VAL A 288 -4.66 15.02 8.44
C VAL A 288 -3.80 15.62 9.56
N LYS A 289 -3.89 15.07 10.78
CA LYS A 289 -3.06 15.50 11.92
C LYS A 289 -1.58 15.20 11.73
N GLY A 290 -1.24 14.04 11.17
CA GLY A 290 0.15 13.62 10.93
C GLY A 290 0.87 14.49 9.91
N ILE A 291 0.21 14.85 8.80
CA ILE A 291 0.78 15.70 7.75
C ILE A 291 0.86 17.16 8.17
N THR A 292 -0.14 17.69 8.87
CA THR A 292 -0.10 19.08 9.34
C THR A 292 1.00 19.30 10.37
N LEU A 293 1.28 18.33 11.25
CA LEU A 293 2.39 18.42 12.21
C LEU A 293 3.78 18.31 11.54
N GLY A 294 3.89 17.58 10.42
CA GLY A 294 5.15 17.49 9.66
C GLY A 294 5.40 18.69 8.73
N GLY A 295 4.33 19.35 8.27
CA GLY A 295 4.39 20.52 7.39
C GLY A 295 4.50 21.86 8.11
N VAL A 296 4.09 21.95 9.38
CA VAL A 296 4.19 23.18 10.18
C VAL A 296 5.52 23.17 10.94
N LYS A 297 6.60 23.40 10.19
CA LYS A 297 7.75 24.17 10.69
C LYS A 297 7.55 25.61 10.19
N GLY A 298 6.63 26.33 10.84
CA GLY A 298 6.27 27.72 10.54
C GLY A 298 5.49 28.28 11.71
#